data_AF-K2AGZ5-F1
#
_entry.id   AF-K2AGZ5-F1
#
_cell.length_a   1.000
_cell.length_b   1.000
_cell.length_c   1.000
_cell.angle_alpha   90.00
_cell.angle_beta   90.00
_cell.angle_gamma   90.00
#
_symmetry.space_group_name_H-M   'P 1'
#
loop_
_entity.id
_entity.type
_entity.pdbx_description
1 polymer ?
#
loop_
_entity_poly.entity_id
_entity_poly.type
_entity_poly.pdbx_seq_one_letter_code
_entity_poly.pdbx_strand_id
1 'polypeptide(L)' 'MRLTVQNAVAAGATKREIAEVIWQMSMFGGVPAMQKALEIAQAVFAETEEKAP' A
#
# COMPACT_ATOMS: atom_id res chain seq x y z
N MET A 1 -7.56 4.35 -3.74
CA MET A 1 -6.51 3.51 -3.14
C MET A 1 -5.40 4.33 -2.47
N ARG A 2 -4.79 5.34 -3.13
CA ARG A 2 -3.75 6.20 -2.52
C ARG A 2 -4.15 6.76 -1.13
N LEU A 3 -5.31 7.41 -1.05
CA LEU A 3 -5.86 7.94 0.22
C LEU A 3 -6.03 6.84 1.28
N THR A 4 -6.48 5.65 0.88
CA THR A 4 -6.63 4.50 1.77
C THR A 4 -5.30 4.05 2.37
N VAL A 5 -4.24 3.99 1.55
CA VAL A 5 -2.89 3.63 2.01
C VAL A 5 -2.34 4.72 2.96
N GLN A 6 -2.51 5.99 2.63
CA GLN A 6 -2.11 7.11 3.50
C GLN A 6 -2.81 7.03 4.87
N ASN A 7 -4.12 6.78 4.88
CA ASN A 7 -4.88 6.62 6.11
C ASN A 7 -4.43 5.39 6.91
N ALA A 8 -4.10 4.28 6.25
CA ALA A 8 -3.59 3.08 6.92
C ALA A 8 -2.23 3.36 7.61
N VAL A 9 -1.31 4.05 6.91
CA VAL A 9 -0.03 4.48 7.50
C VAL A 9 -0.26 5.44 8.67
N ALA A 10 -1.16 6.43 8.52
CA ALA A 10 -1.50 7.37 9.58
C ALA A 10 -2.16 6.68 10.80
N ALA A 11 -2.86 5.57 10.58
CA ALA A 11 -3.42 4.72 11.63
C ALA A 11 -2.38 3.78 12.27
N GLY A 12 -1.10 3.85 11.86
CA GLY A 12 -0.01 3.05 12.42
C GLY A 12 0.21 1.69 11.76
N ALA A 13 -0.48 1.38 10.66
CA ALA A 13 -0.23 0.15 9.93
C ALA A 13 1.16 0.17 9.29
N THR A 14 1.87 -0.95 9.42
CA THR A 14 3.20 -1.11 8.84
C THR A 14 3.12 -1.31 7.32
N LYS A 15 4.19 -0.95 6.60
CA LYS A 15 4.31 -1.20 5.15
C LYS A 15 4.09 -2.69 4.81
N ARG A 16 4.55 -3.60 5.68
CA ARG A 16 4.40 -5.05 5.53
C ARG A 16 2.92 -5.48 5.62
N GLU A 17 2.19 -5.02 6.63
CA GLU A 17 0.77 -5.35 6.78
C GLU A 17 -0.05 -4.86 5.57
N ILE A 18 0.22 -3.64 5.11
CA ILE A 18 -0.43 -3.07 3.93
C ILE A 18 -0.11 -3.92 2.68
N ALA A 19 1.14 -4.33 2.49
CA ALA A 19 1.55 -5.16 1.37
C ALA A 19 0.93 -6.56 1.41
N GLU A 20 0.85 -7.20 2.59
CA GLU A 20 0.24 -8.52 2.77
C GLU A 20 -1.26 -8.52 2.43
N VAL A 21 -1.99 -7.48 2.85
CA VAL A 21 -3.42 -7.34 2.51
C VAL A 21 -3.62 -7.11 1.01
N ILE A 22 -2.79 -6.27 0.37
CA ILE A 22 -2.85 -6.07 -1.09
C ILE A 22 -2.49 -7.38 -1.82
N TRP A 23 -1.50 -8.13 -1.33
CA TRP A 23 -1.11 -9.41 -1.91
C TRP A 23 -2.25 -10.42 -1.91
N GLN A 24 -3.01 -10.50 -0.81
CA GLN A 24 -4.19 -11.36 -0.70
C GLN A 24 -5.28 -11.03 -1.72
N MET A 25 -5.36 -9.79 -2.23
CA MET A 25 -6.30 -9.42 -3.28
C MET A 25 -6.07 -10.17 -4.59
N SER A 26 -4.88 -10.75 -4.81
CA SER A 26 -4.57 -11.55 -6.01
C SER A 26 -5.56 -12.69 -6.24
N MET A 27 -6.12 -13.25 -5.17
CA MET A 27 -7.09 -14.35 -5.23
C MET A 27 -8.47 -13.92 -5.74
N PHE A 28 -8.80 -12.62 -5.68
CA PHE A 28 -10.13 -12.10 -6.04
C PHE A 28 -10.07 -11.17 -7.26
N GLY A 29 -9.11 -10.24 -7.27
CA GLY A 29 -8.91 -9.26 -8.35
C GLY A 29 -7.86 -9.69 -9.39
N GLY A 30 -7.21 -10.83 -9.19
CA GLY A 30 -6.11 -11.30 -10.04
C GLY A 30 -4.78 -10.60 -9.75
N VAL A 31 -3.69 -11.21 -10.25
CA VAL A 31 -2.32 -10.70 -10.10
C VAL A 31 -2.13 -9.29 -10.66
N PRO A 32 -2.68 -8.91 -11.84
CA PRO A 32 -2.47 -7.57 -12.38
C PRO A 32 -3.05 -6.45 -11.51
N ALA A 33 -4.22 -6.68 -10.89
CA ALA A 33 -4.83 -5.71 -9.99
C ALA A 33 -4.00 -5.54 -8.71
N MET A 34 -3.51 -6.65 -8.16
CA MET A 34 -2.62 -6.67 -7.00
C MET A 34 -1.29 -5.95 -7.28
N GLN A 35 -0.67 -6.15 -8.44
CA GLN A 35 0.56 -5.44 -8.82
C GLN A 35 0.36 -3.93 -8.90
N LYS A 36 -0.70 -3.47 -9.60
CA LYS A 36 -1.02 -2.04 -9.69
C LYS A 36 -1.31 -1.41 -8.32
N ALA A 37 -1.91 -2.18 -7.43
CA ALA A 37 -2.16 -1.78 -6.06
C ALA A 37 -0.85 -1.64 -5.26
N LEU A 38 0.09 -2.58 -5.41
CA LEU A 38 1.42 -2.50 -4.79
C LEU A 38 2.25 -1.30 -5.29
N GLU A 39 2.19 -0.99 -6.59
CA GLU A 39 2.85 0.20 -7.16
C GLU A 39 2.35 1.50 -6.51
N ILE A 40 1.03 1.63 -6.33
CA ILE A 40 0.42 2.79 -5.66
C ILE A 40 0.88 2.85 -4.19
N ALA A 41 0.93 1.71 -3.49
CA ALA A 41 1.39 1.67 -2.12
C ALA A 41 2.87 2.08 -1.98
N GLN A 42 3.74 1.59 -2.88
CA GLN A 42 5.15 1.98 -2.92
C GLN A 42 5.35 3.48 -3.14
N ALA A 43 4.58 4.10 -4.05
CA ALA A 43 4.63 5.54 -4.27
C ALA A 43 4.28 6.35 -3.00
N VAL A 44 3.25 5.90 -2.26
CA VAL A 44 2.88 6.54 -0.98
C VAL A 44 3.96 6.37 0.07
N PHE A 45 4.58 5.19 0.15
CA PHE A 45 5.66 4.94 1.11
C PHE A 45 6.89 5.82 0.86
N ALA A 46 7.25 6.05 -0.41
CA ALA A 46 8.34 6.95 -0.78
C ALA A 46 8.03 8.41 -0.40
N GLU A 47 6.82 8.89 -0.69
CA GLU A 47 6.37 10.24 -0.30
C GLU A 47 6.34 10.45 1.22
N THR A 48 6.16 9.39 2.00
CA THR A 48 6.10 9.44 3.47
C THR A 48 7.49 9.44 4.09
N GLU A 49 8.43 8.67 3.53
CA GLU A 49 9.84 8.70 3.94
C GLU A 49 10.49 10.06 3.68
N GLU A 50 10.17 10.71 2.56
CA GLU A 50 10.67 12.05 2.23
C GLU A 50 10.14 13.14 3.18
N LYS A 51 9.01 12.89 3.85
CA LYS A 51 8.40 13.82 4.82
C LYS A 51 8.78 13.57 6.28
N ALA A 52 9.47 12.47 6.58
CA ALA A 52 10.01 12.23 7.91
C ALA A 52 11.34 12.99 8.08
N PRO A 53 11.50 13.87 9.09
CA PRO A 53 12.75 14.57 9.37
C PRO A 53 13.88 13.65 9.84
#